data_AF-I6Z6W8-F1
#
_entry.id   AF-I6Z6W8-F1
#
_cell.length_a   1.000
_cell.length_b   1.000
_cell.length_c   1.000
_cell.angle_alpha   90.00
_cell.angle_beta   90.00
_cell.angle_gamma   90.00
#
_symmetry.space_group_name_H-M   'P 1'
#
loop_
_entity.id
_entity.type
_entity.pdbx_description
1 polymer ?
#
loop_
_entity_poly.entity_id
_entity_poly.type
_entity_poly.pdbx_seq_one_letter_code
_entity_poly.pdbx_strand_id
1 'polypeptide(L)'
;MFFLKPFLLVLGGATGIVGFSSLSSLDWDPSNVWRTGSKKKFYLFTCSQRPKDGEEKTGKQWITSDIWIYLTLKDSSSGVTEGTQLQLRGIGSYKKFHHKKLVGSHWNRDEDLHQEIKGTVHSTSQEARFSLTVNKTTGNSRLGESGGGEDAYEYGDMVMCDQQLFKFSNYGTSGEEKYAQLSKVKFSLEKCGNTENNYKGKQGCSIKIDSGDTGLQWAYGFKPIVI
;
A
#
# COMPACT_ATOMS: atom_id res chain seq x y z
N MET A 1 -33.41 -31.87 -69.12
CA MET A 1 -32.96 -32.72 -68.00
C MET A 1 -31.44 -32.74 -68.00
N PHE A 2 -30.81 -31.87 -67.19
CA PHE A 2 -29.36 -31.84 -67.01
C PHE A 2 -29.06 -32.33 -65.59
N PHE A 3 -28.42 -33.49 -65.50
CA PHE A 3 -27.97 -34.09 -64.24
C PHE A 3 -26.69 -33.39 -63.78
N LEU A 4 -26.77 -32.58 -62.71
CA LEU A 4 -25.61 -32.10 -61.98
C LEU A 4 -25.11 -33.22 -61.05
N LYS A 5 -23.86 -33.65 -61.25
CA LYS A 5 -23.12 -34.52 -60.32
C LYS A 5 -22.62 -33.69 -59.11
N PRO A 6 -22.90 -34.07 -57.86
CA PRO A 6 -22.25 -33.46 -56.71
C PRO A 6 -20.84 -34.04 -56.54
N PHE A 7 -19.84 -33.15 -56.55
CA PHE A 7 -18.46 -33.47 -56.16
C PHE A 7 -18.39 -33.58 -54.64
N LEU A 8 -18.09 -34.77 -54.14
CA LEU A 8 -17.68 -35.06 -52.77
C LEU A 8 -16.30 -34.45 -52.52
N LEU A 9 -16.22 -33.42 -51.68
CA LEU A 9 -14.99 -33.06 -50.97
C LEU A 9 -15.17 -33.43 -49.50
N VAL A 10 -14.75 -34.66 -49.18
CA VAL A 10 -14.44 -35.09 -47.82
C VAL A 10 -13.11 -34.43 -47.45
N LEU A 11 -13.17 -33.29 -46.78
CA LEU A 11 -12.05 -32.80 -46.00
C LEU A 11 -12.13 -33.43 -44.61
N GLY A 12 -11.46 -34.57 -44.49
CA GLY A 12 -11.10 -35.15 -43.22
C GLY A 12 -10.18 -34.19 -42.46
N GLY A 13 -10.56 -33.89 -41.22
CA GLY A 13 -9.84 -33.02 -40.32
C GLY A 13 -10.43 -33.13 -38.92
N ALA A 14 -10.39 -34.32 -38.34
CA ALA A 14 -10.56 -34.48 -36.91
C ALA A 14 -9.35 -33.82 -36.22
N THR A 15 -9.53 -32.58 -35.77
CA THR A 15 -8.73 -32.00 -34.69
C THR A 15 -9.71 -31.60 -33.62
N GLY A 16 -9.66 -32.36 -32.51
CA GLY A 16 -10.52 -32.16 -31.37
C GLY A 16 -10.51 -30.71 -30.94
N ILE A 17 -11.69 -30.22 -30.55
CA ILE A 17 -11.79 -29.07 -29.67
C ILE A 17 -11.13 -29.54 -28.36
N VAL A 18 -9.84 -29.30 -28.26
CA VAL A 18 -9.11 -29.43 -27.00
C VAL A 18 -9.78 -28.42 -26.09
N GLY A 19 -10.47 -28.95 -25.09
CA GLY A 19 -11.02 -28.16 -24.01
C GLY A 19 -9.89 -27.37 -23.38
N PHE A 20 -9.90 -26.05 -23.58
CA PHE A 20 -9.33 -25.13 -22.62
C PHE A 20 -10.41 -24.79 -21.59
N SER A 21 -10.88 -25.80 -20.85
CA SER A 21 -11.32 -25.58 -19.46
C SER A 21 -10.08 -25.52 -18.57
N SER A 22 -9.17 -24.61 -18.90
CA SER A 22 -8.13 -24.12 -18.01
C SER A 22 -8.03 -22.61 -18.14
N LEU A 23 -9.18 -21.93 -18.04
CA LEU A 23 -9.20 -20.67 -17.32
C LEU A 23 -8.92 -21.02 -15.86
N SER A 24 -7.64 -21.30 -15.57
CA SER A 24 -7.11 -21.21 -14.22
C SER A 24 -7.56 -19.85 -13.71
N SER A 25 -8.52 -19.87 -12.79
CA SER A 25 -9.01 -18.77 -11.98
C SER A 25 -8.20 -17.50 -12.19
N LEU A 26 -8.72 -16.62 -13.03
CA LEU A 26 -8.38 -15.21 -12.98
C LEU A 26 -8.81 -14.77 -11.56
N ASP A 27 -7.93 -14.93 -10.58
CA ASP A 27 -8.15 -14.64 -9.17
C ASP A 27 -8.18 -13.11 -9.03
N TRP A 28 -9.26 -12.50 -9.50
CA TRP A 28 -9.63 -11.12 -9.22
C TRP A 28 -10.17 -11.06 -7.80
N ASP A 29 -9.30 -11.37 -6.84
CA ASP A 29 -9.59 -11.01 -5.48
C ASP A 29 -9.71 -9.49 -5.39
N PRO A 30 -10.69 -8.98 -4.64
CA PRO A 30 -10.85 -7.56 -4.45
C PRO A 30 -9.60 -6.99 -3.75
N SER A 31 -9.39 -5.68 -3.85
CA SER A 31 -8.22 -5.00 -3.28
C SER A 31 -8.08 -5.15 -1.76
N ASN A 32 -9.14 -5.56 -1.06
CA ASN A 32 -9.12 -5.82 0.38
C ASN A 32 -8.80 -7.29 0.73
N VAL A 33 -8.49 -8.17 -0.23
CA VAL A 33 -8.16 -9.59 0.05
C VAL A 33 -6.71 -9.88 -0.35
N TRP A 34 -5.97 -10.52 0.57
CA TRP A 34 -4.57 -10.88 0.40
C TRP A 34 -4.36 -12.39 0.51
N ARG A 35 -3.98 -13.03 -0.61
CA ARG A 35 -3.48 -14.42 -0.63
C ARG A 35 -1.98 -14.47 -0.41
N THR A 36 -1.56 -14.73 0.82
CA THR A 36 -0.13 -14.76 1.21
C THR A 36 0.68 -15.82 0.47
N GLY A 37 0.06 -16.96 0.13
CA GLY A 37 0.72 -18.04 -0.64
C GLY A 37 1.04 -17.69 -2.09
N SER A 38 0.36 -16.70 -2.68
CA SER A 38 0.56 -16.26 -4.07
C SER A 38 1.27 -14.90 -4.18
N LYS A 39 1.08 -14.02 -3.19
CA LYS A 39 1.60 -12.66 -3.16
C LYS A 39 2.28 -12.40 -1.83
N LYS A 40 3.55 -12.00 -1.85
CA LYS A 40 4.29 -11.62 -0.64
C LYS A 40 3.92 -10.23 -0.10
N LYS A 41 3.24 -9.40 -0.91
CA LYS A 41 2.91 -8.01 -0.60
C LYS A 41 1.42 -7.78 -0.75
N PHE A 42 0.85 -7.10 0.22
CA PHE A 42 -0.51 -6.58 0.17
C PHE A 42 -0.48 -5.08 -0.05
N TYR A 43 -0.57 -4.66 -1.31
CA TYR A 43 -0.56 -3.25 -1.66
C TYR A 43 -1.81 -2.56 -1.16
N LEU A 44 -1.61 -1.45 -0.44
CA LEU A 44 -2.66 -0.66 0.17
C LEU A 44 -2.98 0.55 -0.72
N PHE A 45 -1.98 1.40 -0.97
CA PHE A 45 -2.15 2.66 -1.71
C PHE A 45 -0.81 3.22 -2.18
N THR A 46 -0.88 4.23 -3.03
CA THR A 46 0.28 5.00 -3.49
C THR A 46 0.24 6.37 -2.85
N CYS A 47 1.37 6.87 -2.36
CA CYS A 47 1.53 8.27 -2.03
C CYS A 47 2.47 8.93 -3.03
N SER A 48 2.08 10.08 -3.54
CA SER A 48 2.85 10.82 -4.55
C SER A 48 2.99 12.28 -4.15
N GLN A 49 4.17 12.83 -4.42
CA GLN A 49 4.43 14.26 -4.39
C GLN A 49 4.84 14.73 -5.77
N ARG A 50 4.33 15.88 -6.16
CA ARG A 50 4.68 16.60 -7.38
C ARG A 50 4.98 18.05 -7.00
N PRO A 51 5.83 18.75 -7.76
CA PRO A 51 6.06 20.17 -7.53
C PRO A 51 4.75 20.95 -7.64
N LYS A 52 4.60 21.98 -6.81
CA LYS A 52 3.49 22.93 -6.94
C LYS A 52 3.71 23.80 -8.18
N ASP A 53 2.62 24.33 -8.73
CA ASP A 53 2.69 25.19 -9.91
C ASP A 53 3.68 26.35 -9.70
N GLY A 54 4.65 26.45 -10.61
CA GLY A 54 5.66 27.50 -10.58
C GLY A 54 6.83 27.26 -9.62
N GLU A 55 6.80 26.23 -8.78
CA GLU A 55 7.88 25.90 -7.84
C GLU A 55 9.21 25.66 -8.58
N GLU A 56 9.15 24.99 -9.73
CA GLU A 56 10.28 24.77 -10.67
C GLU A 56 10.94 26.08 -11.15
N LYS A 57 10.23 27.21 -11.08
CA LYS A 57 10.69 28.54 -11.52
C LYS A 57 11.23 29.39 -10.37
N THR A 58 10.98 29.02 -9.10
CA THR A 58 11.30 29.84 -7.92
C THR A 58 12.76 29.76 -7.47
N GLY A 59 13.55 28.87 -8.06
CA GLY A 59 14.94 28.64 -7.63
C GLY A 59 15.07 27.86 -6.32
N LYS A 60 13.94 27.53 -5.66
CA LYS A 60 13.89 26.68 -4.47
C LYS A 60 14.11 25.21 -4.82
N GLN A 61 14.32 24.41 -3.77
CA GLN A 61 14.33 22.97 -3.88
C GLN A 61 12.91 22.44 -4.03
N TRP A 62 12.75 21.35 -4.79
CA TRP A 62 11.47 20.65 -4.91
C TRP A 62 11.71 19.16 -5.14
N ILE A 63 10.72 18.36 -4.75
CA ILE A 63 10.77 16.90 -4.80
C ILE A 63 9.58 16.40 -5.61
N THR A 64 9.85 15.46 -6.51
CA THR A 64 8.82 14.58 -7.08
C THR A 64 9.08 13.18 -6.56
N SER A 65 8.06 12.54 -6.01
CA SER A 65 8.20 11.23 -5.39
C SER A 65 6.95 10.38 -5.56
N ASP A 66 7.14 9.06 -5.52
CA ASP A 66 6.10 8.05 -5.52
C ASP A 66 6.50 6.96 -4.54
N ILE A 67 5.58 6.54 -3.67
CA ILE A 67 5.81 5.47 -2.71
C ILE A 67 4.60 4.54 -2.73
N TRP A 68 4.82 3.29 -3.11
CA TRP A 68 3.81 2.24 -3.01
C TRP A 68 3.84 1.62 -1.63
N ILE A 69 2.77 1.80 -0.87
CA ILE A 69 2.65 1.33 0.50
C ILE A 69 2.02 -0.05 0.51
N TYR A 70 2.61 -1.00 1.24
CA TYR A 70 2.10 -2.35 1.37
C TYR A 70 2.35 -2.95 2.75
N LEU A 71 1.55 -3.95 3.10
CA LEU A 71 1.81 -4.84 4.22
C LEU A 71 2.55 -6.10 3.76
N THR A 72 3.42 -6.61 4.61
CA THR A 72 4.11 -7.90 4.47
C THR A 72 4.16 -8.61 5.82
N LEU A 73 4.34 -9.93 5.83
CA LEU A 73 4.68 -10.67 7.05
C LEU A 73 6.03 -10.16 7.56
N LYS A 74 6.14 -9.86 8.86
CA LYS A 74 7.37 -9.34 9.49
C LYS A 74 8.45 -10.41 9.62
N ASP A 75 8.03 -11.61 10.00
CA ASP A 75 8.87 -12.79 10.08
C ASP A 75 8.51 -13.76 8.95
N SER A 76 9.45 -14.58 8.49
CA SER A 76 9.22 -15.64 7.51
C SER A 76 8.44 -16.83 8.10
N SER A 77 7.49 -16.54 9.00
CA SER A 77 6.59 -17.54 9.57
C SER A 77 5.86 -18.26 8.46
N SER A 78 5.89 -19.58 8.48
CA SER A 78 5.37 -20.46 7.43
C SER A 78 3.83 -20.49 7.33
N GLY A 79 3.10 -19.66 8.09
CA GLY A 79 1.64 -19.68 8.12
C GLY A 79 0.98 -18.37 8.55
N VAL A 80 -0.27 -18.24 8.10
CA VAL A 80 -1.22 -17.17 8.46
C VAL A 80 -1.99 -17.63 9.69
N THR A 81 -1.53 -17.24 10.87
CA THR A 81 -2.12 -17.61 12.17
C THR A 81 -2.47 -16.38 13.00
N GLU A 82 -3.31 -16.57 14.02
CA GLU A 82 -3.67 -15.51 14.96
C GLU A 82 -2.40 -14.89 15.58
N GLY A 83 -2.33 -13.56 15.62
CA GLY A 83 -1.21 -12.82 16.21
C GLY A 83 0.04 -12.70 15.32
N THR A 84 0.08 -13.32 14.14
CA THR A 84 1.19 -13.14 13.19
C THR A 84 1.40 -11.66 12.90
N GLN A 85 2.64 -11.19 13.08
CA GLN A 85 2.98 -9.78 12.94
C GLN A 85 3.16 -9.41 11.48
N LEU A 86 2.62 -8.25 11.11
CA LEU A 86 2.81 -7.63 9.81
C LEU A 86 3.67 -6.37 9.96
N GLN A 87 4.31 -5.99 8.86
CA GLN A 87 5.08 -4.76 8.75
C GLN A 87 4.55 -3.92 7.60
N LEU A 88 4.39 -2.61 7.84
CA LEU A 88 4.10 -1.63 6.80
C LEU A 88 5.40 -1.19 6.15
N ARG A 89 5.50 -1.35 4.83
CA ARG A 89 6.68 -1.01 4.03
C ARG A 89 6.30 -0.18 2.82
N GLY A 90 7.29 0.47 2.24
CA GLY A 90 7.17 1.22 1.00
C GLY A 90 8.11 0.69 -0.07
N ILE A 91 7.72 0.81 -1.34
CA ILE A 91 8.68 0.91 -2.43
C ILE A 91 8.62 2.33 -2.97
N GLY A 92 9.70 3.07 -2.77
CA GLY A 92 9.78 4.49 -3.08
C GLY A 92 10.68 4.80 -4.27
N SER A 93 10.31 5.82 -5.03
CA SER A 93 11.16 6.49 -6.00
C SER A 93 11.04 8.00 -5.80
N TYR A 94 12.15 8.72 -5.92
CA TYR A 94 12.15 10.16 -5.84
C TYR A 94 13.17 10.80 -6.78
N LYS A 95 12.90 12.05 -7.14
CA LYS A 95 13.87 12.98 -7.73
C LYS A 95 13.76 14.29 -7.00
N LYS A 96 14.92 14.79 -6.57
CA LYS A 96 15.10 16.04 -5.84
C LYS A 96 15.84 17.01 -6.74
N PHE A 97 15.30 18.21 -6.87
CA PHE A 97 15.81 19.25 -7.75
C PHE A 97 16.05 20.52 -6.97
N HIS A 98 17.11 21.23 -7.30
CA HIS A 98 17.32 22.62 -6.89
C HIS A 98 17.26 23.49 -8.15
N HIS A 99 16.28 24.40 -8.22
CA HIS A 99 15.90 25.05 -9.47
C HIS A 99 15.54 24.00 -10.55
N LYS A 100 16.34 23.88 -11.62
CA LYS A 100 16.18 22.87 -12.69
C LYS A 100 17.23 21.76 -12.64
N LYS A 101 18.15 21.81 -11.66
CA LYS A 101 19.25 20.86 -11.55
C LYS A 101 18.84 19.70 -10.65
N LEU A 102 18.96 18.48 -11.15
CA LEU A 102 18.80 17.28 -10.34
C LEU A 102 19.94 17.21 -9.31
N VAL A 103 19.58 17.14 -8.02
CA VAL A 103 20.54 17.04 -6.90
C VAL A 103 20.48 15.70 -6.19
N GLY A 104 19.42 14.92 -6.37
CA GLY A 104 19.30 13.58 -5.84
C GLY A 104 18.23 12.78 -6.56
N SER A 105 18.42 11.47 -6.67
CA SER A 105 17.38 10.58 -7.19
C SER A 105 17.60 9.17 -6.70
N HIS A 106 16.50 8.47 -6.44
CA HIS A 106 16.51 7.04 -6.22
C HIS A 106 15.33 6.39 -6.94
N TRP A 107 15.49 5.15 -7.35
CA TRP A 107 14.44 4.35 -7.99
C TRP A 107 14.23 3.04 -7.24
N ASN A 108 12.98 2.67 -7.00
CA ASN A 108 12.57 1.41 -6.38
C ASN A 108 13.32 1.06 -5.07
N ARG A 109 13.48 2.03 -4.16
CA ARG A 109 14.03 1.78 -2.82
C ARG A 109 13.01 1.04 -1.97
N ASP A 110 13.42 0.00 -1.28
CA ASP A 110 12.61 -0.59 -0.20
C ASP A 110 12.75 0.29 1.05
N GLU A 111 11.62 0.74 1.57
CA GLU A 111 11.53 1.61 2.74
C GLU A 111 10.83 0.89 3.89
N ASP A 112 11.46 0.90 5.05
CA ASP A 112 10.81 0.53 6.31
C ASP A 112 10.09 1.76 6.87
N LEU A 113 8.75 1.78 6.77
CA LEU A 113 7.98 2.93 7.26
C LEU A 113 7.93 2.99 8.78
N HIS A 114 8.39 1.94 9.47
CA HIS A 114 8.48 1.92 10.93
C HIS A 114 9.87 2.41 11.41
N GLN A 115 10.74 2.85 10.50
CA GLN A 115 12.08 3.33 10.83
C GLN A 115 12.03 4.53 11.80
N GLU A 116 12.92 4.49 12.79
CA GLU A 116 13.18 5.60 13.70
C GLU A 116 14.43 6.38 13.28
N ILE A 117 14.42 7.69 13.51
CA ILE A 117 15.57 8.57 13.32
C ILE A 117 16.48 8.42 14.54
N LYS A 118 17.65 7.81 14.34
CA LYS A 118 18.70 7.72 15.36
C LYS A 118 19.56 8.98 15.25
N GLY A 119 19.45 9.97 16.14
CA GLY A 119 20.29 11.15 15.95
C GLY A 119 20.28 12.36 16.88
N THR A 120 19.36 12.52 17.84
CA THR A 120 19.42 13.69 18.75
C THR A 120 19.97 13.30 20.10
N VAL A 121 21.23 13.67 20.34
CA VAL A 121 22.06 13.37 21.52
C VAL A 121 21.39 13.76 22.86
N HIS A 122 20.28 14.50 22.87
CA HIS A 122 19.60 15.00 24.08
C HIS A 122 18.06 14.80 24.12
N SER A 123 17.44 14.05 23.20
CA SER A 123 15.99 13.78 23.27
C SER A 123 15.71 12.33 23.62
N THR A 124 15.07 12.10 24.76
CA THR A 124 14.57 10.79 25.20
C THR A 124 13.44 10.24 24.33
N SER A 125 12.95 11.01 23.35
CA SER A 125 11.96 10.57 22.37
C SER A 125 12.63 10.14 21.06
N GLN A 126 12.56 8.84 20.75
CA GLN A 126 12.84 8.35 19.40
C GLN A 126 11.75 8.89 18.45
N GLU A 127 12.16 9.69 17.46
CA GLU A 127 11.25 10.21 16.45
C GLU A 127 11.12 9.23 15.28
N ALA A 128 9.89 8.95 14.84
CA ALA A 128 9.65 8.16 13.65
C ALA A 128 10.09 8.92 12.40
N ARG A 129 10.78 8.26 11.48
CA ARG A 129 11.11 8.83 10.17
C ARG A 129 9.85 9.16 9.38
N PHE A 130 8.83 8.31 9.44
CA PHE A 130 7.59 8.50 8.70
C PHE A 130 6.40 8.70 9.65
N SER A 131 5.52 9.61 9.26
CA SER A 131 4.23 9.83 9.91
C SER A 131 3.10 9.80 8.87
N LEU A 132 1.97 9.23 9.26
CA LEU A 132 0.75 9.25 8.48
C LEU A 132 -0.19 10.30 9.09
N THR A 133 -0.58 11.28 8.29
CA THR A 133 -1.58 12.28 8.66
C THR A 133 -2.88 12.01 7.92
N VAL A 134 -4.01 12.12 8.60
CA VAL A 134 -5.34 11.98 8.01
C VAL A 134 -6.18 13.21 8.35
N ASN A 135 -6.84 13.77 7.34
CA ASN A 135 -7.81 14.85 7.51
C ASN A 135 -9.19 14.28 7.91
N LYS A 136 -9.82 14.85 8.93
CA LYS A 136 -11.09 14.42 9.51
C LYS A 136 -12.25 14.52 8.52
N THR A 137 -12.32 15.64 7.81
CA THR A 137 -13.48 16.01 6.98
C THR A 137 -13.40 15.33 5.62
N THR A 138 -12.24 15.39 4.99
CA THR A 138 -12.05 14.86 3.63
C THR A 138 -11.66 13.39 3.63
N GLY A 139 -11.09 12.84 4.71
CA GLY A 139 -10.51 11.50 4.74
C GLY A 139 -9.16 11.40 4.03
N ASN A 140 -8.69 12.47 3.40
CA ASN A 140 -7.43 12.47 2.68
C ASN A 140 -6.28 12.17 3.63
N SER A 141 -5.39 11.30 3.17
CA SER A 141 -4.20 10.92 3.93
C SER A 141 -2.94 11.39 3.21
N ARG A 142 -1.91 11.70 4.00
CA ARG A 142 -0.59 12.03 3.50
C ARG A 142 0.48 11.35 4.36
N LEU A 143 1.54 10.92 3.71
CA LEU A 143 2.76 10.47 4.33
C LEU A 143 3.73 11.67 4.40
N GLY A 144 4.36 11.87 5.56
CA GLY A 144 5.38 12.90 5.73
C GLY A 144 6.63 12.31 6.37
N GLU A 145 7.79 12.70 5.85
CA GLU A 145 9.07 12.47 6.52
C GLU A 145 9.29 13.48 7.64
N SER A 146 9.72 12.99 8.80
CA SER A 146 10.21 13.82 9.91
C SER A 146 11.65 14.24 9.62
N GLY A 147 11.97 15.50 9.90
CA GLY A 147 13.29 16.08 9.64
C GLY A 147 13.23 17.60 9.56
N GLY A 148 14.36 18.27 9.82
CA GLY A 148 14.46 19.72 9.78
C GLY A 148 14.70 20.25 8.37
N GLY A 149 13.64 20.64 7.67
CA GLY A 149 13.70 21.37 6.40
C GLY A 149 13.74 20.49 5.14
N GLU A 150 13.45 21.10 3.99
CA GLU A 150 13.34 20.42 2.69
C GLU A 150 14.61 19.65 2.30
N ASP A 151 15.78 20.08 2.79
CA ASP A 151 17.07 19.42 2.54
C ASP A 151 17.15 18.03 3.18
N ALA A 152 16.44 17.80 4.28
CA ALA A 152 16.43 16.54 5.00
C ALA A 152 15.51 15.48 4.39
N TYR A 153 14.52 15.88 3.57
CA TYR A 153 13.54 14.97 3.01
C TYR A 153 14.05 14.30 1.73
N GLU A 154 13.81 12.99 1.62
CA GLU A 154 14.03 12.21 0.40
C GLU A 154 12.76 12.23 -0.47
N TYR A 155 11.62 11.98 0.15
CA TYR A 155 10.30 11.88 -0.47
C TYR A 155 9.46 13.14 -0.27
N GLY A 156 9.62 13.83 0.87
CA GLY A 156 8.93 15.07 1.21
C GLY A 156 8.10 14.99 2.50
N ASP A 157 7.60 16.14 2.96
CA ASP A 157 6.77 16.31 4.17
C ASP A 157 5.26 16.22 3.90
N MET A 158 4.86 16.30 2.62
CA MET A 158 3.46 16.32 2.18
C MET A 158 3.26 15.40 0.96
N VAL A 159 3.53 14.11 1.12
CA VAL A 159 3.33 13.09 0.08
C VAL A 159 1.87 12.60 0.14
N MET A 160 1.02 13.06 -0.79
CA MET A 160 -0.42 12.81 -0.77
C MET A 160 -0.76 11.39 -1.21
N CYS A 161 -1.63 10.69 -0.48
CA CYS A 161 -2.00 9.31 -0.78
C CYS A 161 -3.31 9.20 -1.57
N ASP A 162 -3.38 8.25 -2.51
CA ASP A 162 -4.46 8.07 -3.48
C ASP A 162 -5.68 7.30 -2.94
N GLN A 163 -5.59 6.77 -1.72
CA GLN A 163 -6.70 6.08 -1.05
C GLN A 163 -6.88 6.59 0.38
N GLN A 164 -8.10 6.44 0.87
CA GLN A 164 -8.49 6.81 2.22
C GLN A 164 -8.71 5.54 3.07
N LEU A 165 -7.65 4.75 3.27
CA LEU A 165 -7.80 3.46 4.00
C LEU A 165 -7.74 3.59 5.52
N PHE A 166 -7.32 4.76 6.03
CA PHE A 166 -7.12 4.99 7.45
C PHE A 166 -7.94 6.17 7.96
N LYS A 167 -8.36 6.09 9.22
CA LYS A 167 -8.99 7.17 9.97
C LYS A 167 -8.57 7.10 11.42
N PHE A 168 -8.81 8.18 12.17
CA PHE A 168 -8.64 8.18 13.61
C PHE A 168 -9.98 7.98 14.32
N SER A 169 -10.00 7.25 15.43
CA SER A 169 -11.18 7.11 16.29
C SER A 169 -11.57 8.44 16.95
N ASN A 170 -10.60 9.29 17.22
CA ASN A 170 -10.79 10.62 17.76
C ASN A 170 -9.75 11.59 17.18
N TYR A 171 -10.20 12.71 16.62
CA TYR A 171 -9.36 13.76 16.04
C TYR A 171 -8.98 14.88 17.02
N GLY A 172 -9.46 14.82 18.27
CA GLY A 172 -9.37 15.93 19.21
C GLY A 172 -10.46 17.00 18.95
N THR A 173 -10.54 17.98 19.83
CA THR A 173 -11.62 18.98 19.86
C THR A 173 -11.48 20.10 18.82
N SER A 174 -10.29 20.33 18.25
CA SER A 174 -10.03 21.47 17.36
C SER A 174 -9.20 21.15 16.10
N GLY A 175 -8.76 19.90 15.92
CA GLY A 175 -7.92 19.50 14.79
C GLY A 175 -8.73 19.01 13.59
N GLU A 176 -8.53 19.61 12.41
CA GLU A 176 -8.95 19.05 11.12
C GLU A 176 -8.04 17.89 10.69
N GLU A 177 -6.80 17.84 11.18
CA GLU A 177 -5.85 16.78 10.89
C GLU A 177 -5.38 16.12 12.19
N LYS A 178 -5.12 14.82 12.12
CA LYS A 178 -4.39 14.08 13.16
C LYS A 178 -3.34 13.22 12.50
N TYR A 179 -2.24 12.97 13.20
CA TYR A 179 -1.15 12.16 12.70
C TYR A 179 -0.79 11.02 13.65
N ALA A 180 -0.21 9.96 13.07
CA ALA A 180 0.39 8.84 13.78
C ALA A 180 1.84 8.67 13.33
N GLN A 181 2.75 8.56 14.29
CA GLN A 181 4.13 8.14 14.05
C GLN A 181 4.11 6.64 13.71
N LEU A 182 4.55 6.27 12.51
CA LEU A 182 4.40 4.89 12.02
C LEU A 182 5.28 3.89 12.77
N SER A 183 6.39 4.33 13.37
CA SER A 183 7.19 3.46 14.26
C SER A 183 6.43 2.96 15.50
N LYS A 184 5.36 3.67 15.90
CA LYS A 184 4.49 3.32 17.03
C LYS A 184 3.25 2.53 16.64
N VAL A 185 3.04 2.29 15.34
CA VAL A 185 1.90 1.52 14.84
C VAL A 185 2.33 0.09 14.59
N LYS A 186 1.53 -0.86 15.07
CA LYS A 186 1.74 -2.30 14.88
C LYS A 186 0.55 -2.89 14.13
N PHE A 187 0.86 -3.84 13.26
CA PHE A 187 -0.13 -4.59 12.49
C PHE A 187 0.01 -6.06 12.83
N SER A 188 -1.10 -6.73 13.08
CA SER A 188 -1.11 -8.17 13.35
C SER A 188 -2.37 -8.82 12.81
N LEU A 189 -2.31 -10.13 12.54
CA LEU A 189 -3.49 -10.89 12.19
C LEU A 189 -4.36 -11.13 13.42
N GLU A 190 -5.68 -11.02 13.25
CA GLU A 190 -6.65 -11.34 14.27
C GLU A 190 -7.90 -12.04 13.70
N LYS A 191 -8.67 -12.69 14.58
CA LYS A 191 -9.93 -13.38 14.24
C LYS A 191 -9.76 -14.39 13.10
N CYS A 192 -8.66 -15.12 13.10
CA CYS A 192 -8.37 -16.17 12.14
C CYS A 192 -9.35 -17.33 12.25
N GLY A 193 -10.03 -17.68 11.15
CA GLY A 193 -11.04 -18.76 11.14
C GLY A 193 -12.41 -18.36 11.66
N ASN A 194 -12.61 -17.07 11.99
CA ASN A 194 -13.94 -16.53 12.16
C ASN A 194 -14.71 -16.61 10.83
N THR A 195 -15.96 -17.08 10.87
CA THR A 195 -16.82 -17.21 9.69
C THR A 195 -16.99 -15.91 8.91
N GLU A 196 -16.93 -14.76 9.57
CA GLU A 196 -17.01 -13.44 8.91
C GLU A 196 -15.79 -13.10 8.06
N ASN A 197 -14.62 -13.69 8.37
CA ASN A 197 -13.36 -13.47 7.66
C ASN A 197 -13.06 -14.56 6.64
N ASN A 198 -13.88 -15.62 6.59
CA ASN A 198 -13.71 -16.68 5.60
C ASN A 198 -14.07 -16.14 4.21
N TYR A 199 -13.21 -16.40 3.24
CA TYR A 199 -13.39 -15.92 1.88
C TYR A 199 -13.27 -17.06 0.89
N LYS A 200 -14.32 -17.25 0.07
CA LYS A 200 -14.41 -18.34 -0.93
C LYS A 200 -14.03 -19.72 -0.37
N GLY A 201 -14.52 -20.04 0.83
CA GLY A 201 -14.28 -21.33 1.50
C GLY A 201 -12.85 -21.51 2.05
N LYS A 202 -12.04 -20.45 2.08
CA LYS A 202 -10.74 -20.44 2.74
C LYS A 202 -10.84 -19.74 4.09
N GLN A 203 -10.12 -20.28 5.07
CA GLN A 203 -9.94 -19.65 6.37
C GLN A 203 -9.21 -18.33 6.19
N GLY A 204 -9.79 -17.24 6.70
CA GLY A 204 -9.17 -15.92 6.66
C GLY A 204 -9.00 -15.30 8.03
N CYS A 205 -8.09 -14.33 8.08
CA CYS A 205 -7.83 -13.46 9.22
C CYS A 205 -8.10 -12.01 8.84
N SER A 206 -8.60 -11.20 9.78
CA SER A 206 -8.58 -9.75 9.64
C SER A 206 -7.23 -9.18 10.04
N ILE A 207 -6.93 -7.95 9.61
CA ILE A 207 -5.73 -7.23 10.07
C ILE A 207 -6.11 -6.25 11.18
N LYS A 208 -5.55 -6.46 12.36
CA LYS A 208 -5.63 -5.54 13.50
C LYS A 208 -4.59 -4.42 13.35
N ILE A 209 -5.00 -3.20 13.71
CA ILE A 209 -4.08 -2.07 13.92
C ILE A 209 -4.02 -1.80 15.42
N ASP A 210 -2.83 -1.87 16.00
CA ASP A 210 -2.55 -1.36 17.34
C ASP A 210 -1.71 -0.10 17.22
N SER A 211 -2.28 1.03 17.64
CA SER A 211 -1.68 2.35 17.50
C SER A 211 -1.64 3.10 18.83
N GLY A 212 -1.78 2.37 19.94
CA GLY A 212 -1.89 2.93 21.30
C GLY A 212 -2.95 4.03 21.37
N ASP A 213 -2.58 5.16 21.98
CA ASP A 213 -3.50 6.29 22.20
C ASP A 213 -3.79 7.12 20.93
N THR A 214 -3.09 6.86 19.82
CA THR A 214 -3.35 7.61 18.58
C THR A 214 -4.71 7.25 17.98
N GLY A 215 -5.16 6.00 18.15
CA GLY A 215 -6.49 5.57 17.70
C GLY A 215 -6.62 5.44 16.18
N LEU A 216 -5.52 5.23 15.47
CA LEU A 216 -5.52 4.91 14.04
C LEU A 216 -6.24 3.57 13.81
N GLN A 217 -7.13 3.53 12.82
CA GLN A 217 -7.91 2.35 12.45
C GLN A 217 -8.24 2.36 10.94
N TRP A 218 -8.73 1.24 10.42
CA TRP A 218 -9.23 1.17 9.05
C TRP A 218 -10.45 2.08 8.86
N ALA A 219 -10.51 2.77 7.72
CA ALA A 219 -11.58 3.68 7.38
C ALA A 219 -12.64 3.05 6.48
N TYR A 220 -13.80 3.73 6.40
CA TYR A 220 -14.86 3.52 5.40
C TYR A 220 -15.27 2.06 5.09
N GLY A 221 -15.22 1.18 6.09
CA GLY A 221 -15.57 -0.23 5.89
C GLY A 221 -14.54 -1.04 5.10
N PHE A 222 -13.34 -0.51 4.86
CA PHE A 222 -12.21 -1.29 4.39
C PHE A 222 -11.88 -2.35 5.44
N LYS A 223 -12.14 -3.62 5.10
CA LYS A 223 -11.92 -4.78 5.95
C LYS A 223 -10.92 -5.68 5.25
N PRO A 224 -9.61 -5.50 5.49
CA PRO A 224 -8.61 -6.33 4.85
C PRO A 224 -8.67 -7.75 5.41
N ILE A 225 -8.71 -8.73 4.51
CA ILE A 225 -8.76 -10.16 4.81
C ILE A 225 -7.49 -10.81 4.28
N VAL A 226 -6.83 -11.60 5.11
CA VAL A 226 -5.62 -12.35 4.79
C VAL A 226 -5.95 -13.84 4.78
N ILE A 227 -5.62 -14.50 3.67
CA ILE A 227 -5.83 -15.93 3.44
C ILE A 227 -4.56 -16.64 2.95
#